data_AF-A0AAN7LVA0-F1
#
_entry.id   AF-A0AAN7LVA0-F1
#
_cell.length_a   1.000
_cell.length_b   1.000
_cell.length_c   1.000
_cell.angle_alpha   90.00
_cell.angle_beta   90.00
_cell.angle_gamma   90.00
#
_symmetry.space_group_name_H-M   'P 1'
#
loop_
_entity.id
_entity.type
_entity.pdbx_description
1 polymer ?
#
loop_
_entity_poly.entity_id
_entity_poly.type
_entity_poly.pdbx_seq_one_letter_code
_entity_poly.pdbx_strand_id
1 'polypeptide(L)'
;MQVGVETKYQRGESNQVQDQPQGCHGPSCTLLGHAAIRLPSGRVPRVTVRGKMENLIPDSWLISPPCYHRLFHQTFYCQPEERYQSSATTMAAEMALLRSILKFSASPSLLNPPRASSRRFTTVRMAATAEPTAPKKPSKKGNKKEIKETLLTPRFYTTDFDEMEALFNAEINQKLNQAEFDALLQEFKTDYNQTHFVRNKEFKEAADKIQGPLRDIFVEFLERSCTAEFSGFLLYKELGRRLKKTNPVVAEIFALMSRDEARHAGFLNKGLSDFNLALDLGFLTKARKYTFFKPKFIFYATYLSEKIGYWRYITIYRHLKENPEYQLYPIFKYFENWCQDENRHGDFFSALLKAQPQFLNDWKAKLWSRFFCLSVYVTMYLNDCQRTAFYEGIGLDTKEFDMHVIIETNRTTARIFPAVLDVENPEFKRKLDRMVEINEKLMAVGNSDDIPMVKNLKRIPLIAALASELLAAYLMPPIESGSVDFAEFEPQLMY
;
A
#
# COMPACT_ATOMS: atom_id res chain seq x y z
N MET A 1 -24.67 -68.14 -1.67
CA MET A 1 -24.41 -67.53 -0.35
C MET A 1 -22.92 -67.66 -0.06
N GLN A 2 -22.12 -66.61 0.05
CA GLN A 2 -22.20 -65.23 -0.46
C GLN A 2 -20.76 -64.68 -0.33
N VAL A 3 -20.04 -64.37 -1.42
CA VAL A 3 -20.04 -63.07 -2.13
C VAL A 3 -19.69 -61.94 -1.15
N GLY A 4 -18.55 -61.25 -1.24
CA GLY A 4 -17.96 -60.60 -2.42
C GLY A 4 -18.09 -59.07 -2.21
N VAL A 5 -17.19 -58.19 -2.67
CA VAL A 5 -16.45 -58.17 -3.93
C VAL A 5 -15.12 -57.40 -3.77
N GLU A 6 -14.04 -57.91 -4.37
CA GLU A 6 -12.82 -57.13 -4.66
C GLU A 6 -13.03 -56.24 -5.89
N THR A 7 -12.33 -55.10 -5.96
CA THR A 7 -11.85 -54.58 -7.26
C THR A 7 -10.37 -54.19 -7.17
N LYS A 8 -9.50 -55.13 -7.54
CA LYS A 8 -8.17 -54.80 -8.07
C LYS A 8 -8.34 -54.22 -9.47
N TYR A 9 -7.40 -53.35 -9.87
CA TYR A 9 -6.90 -53.39 -11.24
C TYR A 9 -5.39 -53.15 -11.23
N GLN A 10 -4.63 -54.15 -11.69
CA GLN A 10 -3.20 -54.02 -11.93
C GLN A 10 -2.91 -53.86 -13.42
N ARG A 11 -1.73 -53.32 -13.68
CA ARG A 11 -1.15 -52.98 -14.98
C ARG A 11 -1.01 -54.22 -15.89
N GLY A 12 -1.21 -54.04 -17.19
CA GLY A 12 -0.83 -55.00 -18.23
C GLY A 12 -0.12 -54.29 -19.38
N GLU A 13 1.06 -54.78 -19.75
CA GLU A 13 1.86 -54.30 -20.89
C GLU A 13 1.64 -55.20 -22.10
N SER A 14 1.63 -54.66 -23.32
CA SER A 14 2.15 -55.37 -24.50
C SER A 14 2.36 -54.46 -25.73
N ASN A 15 3.63 -54.29 -26.10
CA ASN A 15 4.22 -54.20 -27.45
C ASN A 15 3.61 -53.36 -28.59
N GLN A 16 4.50 -52.49 -29.12
CA GLN A 16 4.89 -52.29 -30.53
C GLN A 16 3.83 -52.24 -31.65
N VAL A 17 3.95 -51.23 -32.51
CA VAL A 17 4.32 -51.39 -33.94
C VAL A 17 4.78 -50.04 -34.51
N GLN A 18 5.64 -50.08 -35.53
CA GLN A 18 6.17 -48.91 -36.26
C GLN A 18 5.10 -48.33 -37.22
N ASP A 19 5.17 -47.03 -37.53
CA ASP A 19 5.38 -46.60 -38.93
C ASP A 19 5.54 -45.07 -39.08
N GLN A 20 6.46 -44.67 -39.97
CA GLN A 20 6.37 -43.40 -40.70
C GLN A 20 5.62 -43.67 -42.02
N PRO A 21 5.10 -42.64 -42.71
CA PRO A 21 5.94 -42.11 -43.80
C PRO A 21 5.86 -40.58 -44.02
N GLN A 22 6.96 -40.04 -44.58
CA GLN A 22 7.05 -39.11 -45.73
C GLN A 22 5.79 -38.26 -46.04
N GLY A 23 5.82 -36.94 -46.16
CA GLY A 23 6.89 -36.05 -46.64
C GLY A 23 6.64 -35.65 -48.10
N CYS A 24 6.30 -34.39 -48.38
CA CYS A 24 6.14 -33.87 -49.76
C CYS A 24 6.37 -32.35 -49.88
N HIS A 25 7.37 -32.00 -50.69
CA HIS A 25 7.55 -30.80 -51.54
C HIS A 25 7.01 -29.41 -51.12
N GLY A 26 7.93 -28.44 -51.02
CA GLY A 26 7.65 -27.04 -51.34
C GLY A 26 7.77 -26.74 -52.85
N PRO A 27 7.70 -25.46 -53.24
CA PRO A 27 8.78 -24.94 -54.08
C PRO A 27 9.32 -23.58 -53.65
N SER A 28 10.52 -23.25 -54.14
CA SER A 28 11.24 -21.99 -53.94
C SER A 28 11.16 -21.11 -55.19
N CYS A 29 11.04 -19.78 -55.02
CA CYS A 29 11.64 -18.71 -55.84
C CYS A 29 11.27 -17.36 -55.20
N THR A 30 12.10 -16.33 -54.97
CA THR A 30 13.22 -15.64 -55.69
C THR A 30 12.81 -14.17 -55.90
N LEU A 31 13.79 -13.27 -55.75
CA LEU A 31 13.71 -11.79 -55.71
C LEU A 31 12.76 -11.08 -56.70
N LEU A 32 12.22 -9.93 -56.25
CA LEU A 32 12.06 -8.58 -56.89
C LEU A 32 10.95 -7.83 -56.12
N GLY A 33 10.93 -6.50 -55.93
CA GLY A 33 11.85 -5.41 -56.25
C GLY A 33 11.33 -4.09 -55.63
N HIS A 34 12.07 -2.97 -55.75
CA HIS A 34 11.65 -1.67 -55.21
C HIS A 34 10.31 -1.16 -55.80
N ALA A 35 9.43 -0.62 -54.94
CA ALA A 35 8.36 0.29 -55.35
C ALA A 35 8.08 1.35 -54.28
N ALA A 36 8.52 2.59 -54.51
CA ALA A 36 8.15 3.74 -53.69
C ALA A 36 6.91 4.44 -54.27
N ILE A 37 5.82 4.58 -53.50
CA ILE A 37 4.66 5.38 -53.90
C ILE A 37 4.23 6.33 -52.77
N ARG A 38 4.09 7.60 -53.17
CA ARG A 38 3.68 8.79 -52.41
C ARG A 38 2.49 8.61 -51.46
N LEU A 39 2.59 9.21 -50.28
CA LEU A 39 1.45 9.70 -49.52
C LEU A 39 0.93 11.03 -50.11
N PRO A 40 -0.38 11.24 -50.27
CA PRO A 40 -0.94 12.50 -50.74
C PRO A 40 -1.15 13.52 -49.60
N SER A 41 -0.86 14.78 -49.88
CA SER A 41 -1.09 15.92 -48.97
C SER A 41 -2.58 16.27 -48.81
N GLY A 42 -3.11 16.19 -47.59
CA GLY A 42 -4.46 16.66 -47.24
C GLY A 42 -4.44 17.87 -46.31
N ARG A 43 -5.21 18.92 -46.62
CA ARG A 43 -5.24 20.17 -45.83
C ARG A 43 -6.15 20.04 -44.60
N VAL A 44 -5.68 20.49 -43.44
CA VAL A 44 -6.53 20.69 -42.25
C VAL A 44 -7.22 22.06 -42.33
N PRO A 45 -8.56 22.16 -42.21
CA PRO A 45 -9.25 23.45 -42.21
C PRO A 45 -9.08 24.19 -40.87
N ARG A 46 -8.68 25.46 -40.94
CA ARG A 46 -8.52 26.35 -39.78
C ARG A 46 -9.87 26.89 -39.30
N VAL A 47 -10.51 26.22 -38.35
CA VAL A 47 -11.72 26.74 -37.69
C VAL A 47 -11.34 27.89 -36.76
N THR A 48 -11.93 29.07 -36.99
CA THR A 48 -11.74 30.26 -36.15
C THR A 48 -13.04 30.53 -35.39
N VAL A 49 -13.05 30.35 -34.07
CA VAL A 49 -14.19 30.73 -33.22
C VAL A 49 -13.82 32.01 -32.46
N ARG A 50 -14.41 33.14 -32.88
CA ARG A 50 -14.51 34.34 -32.03
C ARG A 50 -15.74 34.18 -31.13
N GLY A 51 -15.52 34.02 -29.83
CA GLY A 51 -16.56 34.06 -28.81
C GLY A 51 -16.08 34.89 -27.62
N LYS A 52 -16.91 35.81 -27.12
CA LYS A 52 -16.59 36.63 -25.95
C LYS A 52 -16.49 35.74 -24.71
N MET A 53 -15.44 35.95 -23.91
CA MET A 53 -15.20 35.24 -22.65
C MET A 53 -15.42 36.21 -21.49
N GLU A 54 -16.69 36.39 -21.10
CA GLU A 54 -17.09 37.16 -19.92
C GLU A 54 -17.88 36.25 -18.97
N ASN A 55 -17.53 36.27 -17.67
CA ASN A 55 -18.27 35.71 -16.54
C ASN A 55 -18.56 34.20 -16.50
N LEU A 56 -17.53 33.37 -16.20
CA LEU A 56 -17.69 32.10 -15.49
C LEU A 56 -16.48 31.81 -14.57
N ILE A 57 -16.43 32.47 -13.41
CA ILE A 57 -15.60 32.04 -12.27
C ILE A 57 -16.54 31.81 -11.08
N PRO A 58 -16.80 30.55 -10.67
CA PRO A 58 -17.46 30.26 -9.40
C PRO A 58 -16.45 30.39 -8.24
N ASP A 59 -16.85 31.00 -7.13
CA ASP A 59 -16.05 31.33 -5.93
C ASP A 59 -15.47 30.12 -5.14
N SER A 60 -15.39 28.94 -5.76
CA SER A 60 -14.87 27.68 -5.19
C SER A 60 -13.34 27.55 -5.21
N TRP A 61 -12.61 28.55 -5.71
CA TRP A 61 -11.15 28.49 -5.92
C TRP A 61 -10.28 28.93 -4.72
N LEU A 62 -10.88 29.24 -3.57
CA LEU A 62 -10.17 29.62 -2.34
C LEU A 62 -10.30 28.55 -1.25
N ILE A 63 -9.75 27.36 -1.51
CA ILE A 63 -9.58 26.30 -0.50
C ILE A 63 -8.08 26.13 -0.20
N SER A 64 -7.65 26.67 0.95
CA SER A 64 -6.31 26.46 1.50
C SER A 64 -6.03 24.96 1.72
N PRO A 65 -4.81 24.46 1.46
CA PRO A 65 -4.54 23.02 1.39
C PRO A 65 -4.49 22.34 2.76
N PRO A 66 -5.25 21.24 2.98
CA PRO A 66 -5.09 20.39 4.16
C PRO A 66 -4.61 18.97 3.80
N CYS A 67 -3.38 18.63 4.19
CA CYS A 67 -2.97 17.29 4.62
C CYS A 67 -3.32 16.04 3.74
N TYR A 68 -2.85 15.97 2.49
CA TYR A 68 -3.11 14.81 1.60
C TYR A 68 -2.03 13.69 1.58
N HIS A 69 -1.03 13.71 2.45
CA HIS A 69 0.16 12.82 2.38
C HIS A 69 0.12 11.49 3.19
N ARG A 70 -1.03 11.06 3.76
CA ARG A 70 -1.02 10.17 4.94
C ARG A 70 -1.41 8.69 4.73
N LEU A 71 -1.53 8.21 3.50
CA LEU A 71 -2.09 6.88 3.22
C LEU A 71 -1.05 5.75 3.08
N PHE A 72 0.24 6.08 3.13
CA PHE A 72 1.30 5.19 2.66
C PHE A 72 2.37 4.90 3.71
N HIS A 73 2.08 4.33 4.88
CA HIS A 73 3.16 3.86 5.76
C HIS A 73 2.80 2.59 6.53
N GLN A 74 3.29 1.47 6.00
CA GLN A 74 3.54 0.22 6.70
C GLN A 74 5.03 -0.07 6.45
N THR A 75 5.80 -0.46 7.48
CA THR A 75 7.29 -0.31 7.55
C THR A 75 7.79 1.16 7.57
N PHE A 76 8.93 1.57 8.15
CA PHE A 76 9.66 1.18 9.39
C PHE A 76 9.97 2.44 10.28
N TYR A 77 10.83 2.35 11.32
CA TYR A 77 11.34 3.33 12.34
C TYR A 77 10.85 3.00 13.78
N CYS A 78 11.69 2.97 14.84
CA CYS A 78 12.74 3.92 15.29
C CYS A 78 13.95 3.31 16.07
N GLN A 79 15.11 3.95 15.90
CA GLN A 79 16.46 3.78 16.51
C GLN A 79 16.63 3.19 17.95
N PRO A 80 17.78 2.56 18.24
CA PRO A 80 18.22 2.22 19.60
C PRO A 80 18.54 3.49 20.41
N GLU A 81 18.31 3.46 21.72
CA GLU A 81 18.35 4.66 22.57
C GLU A 81 19.47 4.60 23.61
N GLU A 82 20.43 5.53 23.50
CA GLU A 82 21.15 6.02 24.67
C GLU A 82 20.55 7.36 25.13
N ARG A 83 19.75 7.29 26.21
CA ARG A 83 19.67 8.26 27.32
C ARG A 83 19.59 9.78 26.97
N TYR A 84 18.39 10.38 27.01
CA TYR A 84 18.00 11.47 27.95
C TYR A 84 16.54 11.95 27.78
N GLN A 85 16.04 12.72 28.77
CA GLN A 85 14.63 13.15 28.91
C GLN A 85 14.32 14.54 28.34
N SER A 86 13.01 14.80 28.12
CA SER A 86 12.33 16.11 27.91
C SER A 86 12.19 16.68 26.49
N SER A 87 11.04 16.46 25.83
CA SER A 87 10.61 17.27 24.66
C SER A 87 9.09 17.27 24.34
N ALA A 88 8.20 17.13 25.33
CA ALA A 88 6.75 17.02 25.07
C ALA A 88 6.07 18.32 24.58
N THR A 89 6.70 19.48 24.82
CA THR A 89 6.09 20.81 24.62
C THR A 89 6.20 21.34 23.19
N THR A 90 7.03 20.73 22.34
CA THR A 90 7.50 21.35 21.08
C THR A 90 6.52 21.24 19.91
N MET A 91 5.80 20.11 19.79
CA MET A 91 4.94 19.80 18.64
C MET A 91 3.68 20.69 18.56
N ALA A 92 3.20 21.21 19.69
CA ALA A 92 2.05 22.12 19.72
C ALA A 92 2.39 23.49 19.11
N ALA A 93 3.65 23.94 19.21
CA ALA A 93 4.10 25.21 18.67
C ALA A 93 4.25 25.18 17.13
N GLU A 94 4.73 24.07 16.56
CA GLU A 94 4.87 23.91 15.10
C GLU A 94 3.52 24.05 14.37
N MET A 95 2.44 23.49 14.93
CA MET A 95 1.09 23.59 14.37
C MET A 95 0.39 24.93 14.65
N ALA A 96 0.86 25.72 15.62
CA ALA A 96 0.36 27.06 15.90
C ALA A 96 0.97 28.11 14.95
N LEU A 97 2.26 27.99 14.63
CA LEU A 97 2.97 28.93 13.76
C LEU A 97 2.37 28.93 12.33
N LEU A 98 2.11 27.74 11.77
CA LEU A 98 1.48 27.58 10.45
C LEU A 98 0.07 28.21 10.36
N ARG A 99 -0.69 28.26 11.47
CA ARG A 99 -1.98 28.97 11.53
C ARG A 99 -1.85 30.48 11.61
N SER A 100 -0.70 31.00 12.06
CA SER A 100 -0.49 32.44 12.20
C SER A 100 -0.03 33.08 10.90
N ILE A 101 0.74 32.36 10.09
CA ILE A 101 1.23 32.82 8.78
C ILE A 101 0.08 32.93 7.75
N LEU A 102 -0.92 32.05 7.82
CA LEU A 102 -2.10 32.04 6.93
C LEU A 102 -3.18 33.09 7.27
N LYS A 103 -2.93 34.03 8.18
CA LYS A 103 -3.92 35.06 8.61
C LYS A 103 -3.66 36.48 8.08
N PHE A 104 -2.58 36.70 7.33
CA PHE A 104 -2.25 38.03 6.78
C PHE A 104 -2.99 38.37 5.46
N SER A 105 -4.31 38.24 5.44
CA SER A 105 -5.15 38.76 4.34
C SER A 105 -6.63 38.99 4.73
N ALA A 106 -6.90 39.72 5.82
CA ALA A 106 -8.21 40.34 6.08
C ALA A 106 -8.08 41.53 7.05
N SER A 107 -8.55 42.71 6.64
CA SER A 107 -8.67 43.89 7.52
C SER A 107 -9.84 43.73 8.52
N PRO A 108 -9.78 44.35 9.71
CA PRO A 108 -10.74 44.08 10.78
C PRO A 108 -12.02 44.92 10.66
N SER A 109 -13.19 44.27 10.69
CA SER A 109 -14.47 44.92 10.98
C SER A 109 -14.88 44.65 12.44
N LEU A 110 -14.98 45.72 13.23
CA LEU A 110 -15.51 45.70 14.60
C LEU A 110 -17.01 45.37 14.59
N LEU A 111 -17.47 44.55 15.55
CA LEU A 111 -18.72 44.69 16.35
C LEU A 111 -19.13 43.34 17.00
N ASN A 112 -19.28 43.33 18.32
CA ASN A 112 -19.90 42.23 19.09
C ASN A 112 -21.32 42.62 19.53
N PRO A 113 -22.29 41.68 19.49
CA PRO A 113 -23.42 41.67 20.42
C PRO A 113 -23.47 40.37 21.27
N PRO A 114 -24.32 40.31 22.31
CA PRO A 114 -24.01 39.50 23.49
C PRO A 114 -24.65 38.10 23.58
N ARG A 115 -24.10 37.37 24.56
CA ARG A 115 -24.41 36.03 25.09
C ARG A 115 -25.90 35.82 25.43
N ALA A 116 -26.45 34.68 25.01
CA ALA A 116 -27.76 34.16 25.46
C ALA A 116 -27.63 32.78 26.13
N SER A 117 -28.53 32.48 27.06
CA SER A 117 -28.52 31.29 27.93
C SER A 117 -29.41 30.17 27.39
N SER A 118 -28.98 28.89 27.49
CA SER A 118 -29.92 27.76 27.53
C SER A 118 -29.38 26.50 28.24
N ARG A 119 -30.08 26.16 29.33
CA ARG A 119 -30.47 24.83 29.85
C ARG A 119 -29.55 23.61 29.64
N ARG A 120 -29.08 23.06 30.78
CA ARG A 120 -28.63 21.66 30.89
C ARG A 120 -29.83 20.71 30.79
N PHE A 121 -29.66 19.59 30.08
CA PHE A 121 -30.43 18.37 30.29
C PHE A 121 -29.51 17.28 30.86
N THR A 122 -30.02 16.54 31.84
CA THR A 122 -29.27 15.50 32.57
C THR A 122 -29.69 14.13 32.06
N THR A 123 -28.78 13.38 31.44
CA THR A 123 -29.06 11.99 31.05
C THR A 123 -28.57 11.02 32.12
N VAL A 124 -29.48 10.21 32.65
CA VAL A 124 -29.21 9.20 33.68
C VAL A 124 -28.39 8.05 33.09
N ARG A 125 -27.36 7.60 33.81
CA ARG A 125 -26.55 6.43 33.46
C ARG A 125 -26.97 5.26 34.35
N MET A 126 -27.62 4.25 33.77
CA MET A 126 -27.98 3.04 34.50
C MET A 126 -26.71 2.30 34.95
N ALA A 127 -26.67 1.92 36.23
CA ALA A 127 -25.63 1.08 36.80
C ALA A 127 -26.20 -0.31 37.09
N ALA A 128 -25.52 -1.36 36.62
CA ALA A 128 -25.79 -2.74 37.02
C ALA A 128 -24.72 -3.19 38.01
N THR A 129 -25.17 -3.93 39.02
CA THR A 129 -24.44 -4.42 40.20
C THR A 129 -23.15 -5.18 39.88
N ALA A 130 -22.17 -5.08 40.79
CA ALA A 130 -20.93 -5.83 40.77
C ALA A 130 -20.86 -6.79 41.96
N GLU A 131 -20.33 -7.99 41.74
CA GLU A 131 -20.04 -9.01 42.76
C GLU A 131 -18.53 -9.34 42.79
N PRO A 132 -18.02 -10.01 43.84
CA PRO A 132 -16.69 -9.71 44.37
C PRO A 132 -15.49 -10.36 43.66
N THR A 133 -14.34 -9.76 43.93
CA THR A 133 -13.05 -9.96 43.26
C THR A 133 -12.32 -11.27 43.61
N ALA A 134 -11.87 -11.99 42.58
CA ALA A 134 -10.77 -12.96 42.68
C ALA A 134 -9.39 -12.25 42.65
N PRO A 135 -8.33 -12.79 43.29
CA PRO A 135 -7.05 -12.10 43.46
C PRO A 135 -6.24 -11.99 42.15
N LYS A 136 -5.85 -10.77 41.79
CA LYS A 136 -5.00 -10.49 40.63
C LYS A 136 -3.55 -10.90 40.92
N LYS A 137 -3.01 -11.83 40.12
CA LYS A 137 -1.55 -12.04 40.02
C LYS A 137 -0.86 -10.73 39.58
N PRO A 138 0.33 -10.39 40.11
CA PRO A 138 1.00 -9.13 39.78
C PRO A 138 1.52 -9.16 38.34
N SER A 139 0.93 -8.33 37.48
CA SER A 139 1.51 -8.05 36.17
C SER A 139 2.81 -7.27 36.33
N LYS A 140 3.93 -7.81 35.82
CA LYS A 140 5.20 -7.07 35.74
C LYS A 140 4.95 -5.78 34.93
N LYS A 141 5.08 -4.62 35.58
CA LYS A 141 5.11 -3.33 34.90
C LYS A 141 6.41 -3.21 34.09
N GLY A 142 6.40 -3.70 32.86
CA GLY A 142 7.36 -3.22 31.86
C GLY A 142 7.10 -1.73 31.61
N ASN A 143 8.16 -0.92 31.58
CA ASN A 143 8.06 0.48 31.18
C ASN A 143 7.56 0.53 29.72
N LYS A 144 6.28 0.84 29.53
CA LYS A 144 5.76 1.15 28.18
C LYS A 144 6.37 2.47 27.74
N LYS A 145 7.45 2.39 26.94
CA LYS A 145 7.95 3.50 26.13
C LYS A 145 6.82 4.00 25.24
N GLU A 146 6.60 5.30 25.25
CA GLU A 146 5.62 5.93 24.36
C GLU A 146 6.18 5.95 22.94
N ILE A 147 5.51 5.27 22.00
CA ILE A 147 5.96 5.21 20.59
C ILE A 147 5.85 6.62 20.01
N LYS A 148 7.00 7.24 19.75
CA LYS A 148 7.11 8.59 19.18
C LYS A 148 6.47 8.60 17.79
N GLU A 149 5.24 9.14 17.67
CA GLU A 149 4.51 9.17 16.40
C GLU A 149 5.28 9.98 15.34
N THR A 150 5.82 9.27 14.35
CA THR A 150 6.38 9.86 13.12
C THR A 150 5.36 9.84 11.98
N LEU A 151 5.72 10.44 10.85
CA LEU A 151 5.00 10.22 9.58
C LEU A 151 4.96 8.73 9.22
N LEU A 152 6.08 8.04 9.46
CA LEU A 152 6.31 6.63 9.12
C LEU A 152 5.68 5.62 10.11
N THR A 153 4.99 6.02 11.17
CA THR A 153 4.44 5.05 12.15
C THR A 153 3.15 4.39 11.60
N PRO A 154 2.93 3.06 11.72
CA PRO A 154 1.73 2.41 11.21
C PRO A 154 0.48 2.97 11.89
N ARG A 155 -0.55 3.27 11.09
CA ARG A 155 -1.82 3.86 11.55
C ARG A 155 -2.98 2.93 11.26
N PHE A 156 -4.04 3.08 12.05
CA PHE A 156 -5.34 2.48 11.73
C PHE A 156 -6.15 3.45 10.88
N TYR A 157 -6.88 2.91 9.92
CA TYR A 157 -7.57 3.70 8.90
C TYR A 157 -9.09 3.53 9.01
N THR A 158 -9.80 4.57 8.62
CA THR A 158 -11.26 4.58 8.51
C THR A 158 -11.67 5.41 7.31
N THR A 159 -12.88 5.22 6.81
CA THR A 159 -13.34 5.91 5.60
C THR A 159 -14.75 6.47 5.72
N ASP A 160 -15.18 7.13 4.66
CA ASP A 160 -16.55 7.53 4.43
C ASP A 160 -17.34 6.30 3.96
N PHE A 161 -17.88 5.55 4.92
CA PHE A 161 -18.57 4.29 4.63
C PHE A 161 -19.85 4.48 3.82
N ASP A 162 -20.49 5.65 3.95
CA ASP A 162 -21.72 5.98 3.22
C ASP A 162 -21.38 6.30 1.75
N GLU A 163 -20.24 6.99 1.49
CA GLU A 163 -19.69 7.15 0.13
C GLU A 163 -19.21 5.81 -0.46
N MET A 164 -18.56 4.92 0.31
CA MET A 164 -18.24 3.55 -0.17
C MET A 164 -19.51 2.78 -0.56
N GLU A 165 -20.55 2.84 0.26
CA GLU A 165 -21.83 2.19 0.00
C GLU A 165 -22.49 2.73 -1.28
N ALA A 166 -22.50 4.05 -1.47
CA ALA A 166 -23.02 4.67 -2.70
C ALA A 166 -22.24 4.27 -3.96
N LEU A 167 -20.91 4.12 -3.88
CA LEU A 167 -20.06 3.74 -5.01
C LEU A 167 -20.28 2.28 -5.46
N PHE A 168 -20.59 1.37 -4.53
CA PHE A 168 -20.70 -0.06 -4.80
C PHE A 168 -22.14 -0.62 -4.79
N ASN A 169 -23.13 0.18 -4.41
CA ASN A 169 -24.54 -0.22 -4.49
C ASN A 169 -24.91 -0.63 -5.93
N ALA A 170 -25.36 -1.87 -6.09
CA ALA A 170 -25.64 -2.47 -7.40
C ALA A 170 -26.84 -1.84 -8.14
N GLU A 171 -27.77 -1.23 -7.41
CA GLU A 171 -28.93 -0.53 -7.96
C GLU A 171 -28.56 0.87 -8.47
N ILE A 172 -27.61 1.54 -7.79
CA ILE A 172 -27.16 2.89 -8.11
C ILE A 172 -26.08 2.87 -9.20
N ASN A 173 -25.12 1.94 -9.12
CA ASN A 173 -23.97 1.86 -10.04
C ASN A 173 -24.11 0.71 -11.05
N GLN A 174 -24.90 0.95 -12.10
CA GLN A 174 -25.12 0.02 -13.21
C GLN A 174 -23.86 -0.28 -14.06
N LYS A 175 -22.69 0.33 -13.75
CA LYS A 175 -21.41 0.08 -14.43
C LYS A 175 -20.53 -0.96 -13.73
N LEU A 176 -21.00 -1.54 -12.64
CA LEU A 176 -20.32 -2.66 -11.98
C LEU A 176 -20.30 -3.86 -12.92
N ASN A 177 -19.10 -4.31 -13.31
CA ASN A 177 -18.91 -5.53 -14.08
C ASN A 177 -19.14 -6.74 -13.17
N GLN A 178 -20.41 -7.10 -12.97
CA GLN A 178 -20.79 -8.12 -11.99
C GLN A 178 -20.13 -9.47 -12.26
N ALA A 179 -19.92 -9.84 -13.53
CA ALA A 179 -19.24 -11.08 -13.91
C ALA A 179 -17.77 -11.13 -13.46
N GLU A 180 -17.06 -10.00 -13.48
CA GLU A 180 -15.67 -9.89 -12.98
C GLU A 180 -15.63 -10.00 -11.44
N PHE A 181 -16.58 -9.37 -10.74
CA PHE A 181 -16.71 -9.55 -9.29
C PHE A 181 -17.13 -10.96 -8.89
N ASP A 182 -18.02 -11.62 -9.64
CA ASP A 182 -18.44 -13.00 -9.39
C ASP A 182 -17.28 -13.98 -9.60
N ALA A 183 -16.46 -13.77 -10.64
CA ALA A 183 -15.24 -14.56 -10.88
C ALA A 183 -14.20 -14.37 -9.76
N LEU A 184 -13.93 -13.12 -9.37
CA LEU A 184 -13.06 -12.80 -8.22
C LEU A 184 -13.59 -13.46 -6.93
N LEU A 185 -14.90 -13.45 -6.69
CA LEU A 185 -15.51 -14.09 -5.53
C LEU A 185 -15.24 -15.61 -5.50
N GLN A 186 -15.25 -16.31 -6.64
CA GLN A 186 -14.88 -17.74 -6.68
C GLN A 186 -13.39 -17.95 -6.36
N GLU A 187 -12.52 -17.10 -6.87
CA GLU A 187 -11.08 -17.15 -6.61
C GLU A 187 -10.78 -16.96 -5.10
N PHE A 188 -11.43 -15.98 -4.45
CA PHE A 188 -11.33 -15.78 -2.99
C PHE A 188 -11.94 -16.93 -2.16
N LYS A 189 -13.02 -17.55 -2.65
CA LYS A 189 -13.67 -18.72 -2.01
C LYS A 189 -12.85 -19.99 -2.06
N THR A 190 -12.01 -20.14 -3.08
CA THR A 190 -11.19 -21.34 -3.28
C THR A 190 -10.09 -21.48 -2.22
N ASP A 191 -9.61 -20.36 -1.65
CA ASP A 191 -8.72 -20.32 -0.48
C ASP A 191 -7.52 -21.27 -0.56
N TYR A 192 -6.76 -21.19 -1.66
CA TYR A 192 -5.58 -22.04 -1.92
C TYR A 192 -4.56 -22.05 -0.76
N ASN A 193 -4.56 -20.99 0.06
CA ASN A 193 -3.66 -20.81 1.20
C ASN A 193 -4.21 -21.30 2.55
N GLN A 194 -5.39 -21.94 2.60
CA GLN A 194 -6.06 -22.37 3.83
C GLN A 194 -5.14 -23.17 4.78
N THR A 195 -4.32 -24.07 4.23
CA THR A 195 -3.38 -24.93 4.98
C THR A 195 -1.92 -24.47 4.92
N HIS A 196 -1.62 -23.33 4.28
CA HIS A 196 -0.25 -22.87 4.05
C HIS A 196 0.43 -22.39 5.34
N PHE A 197 -0.30 -21.64 6.19
CA PHE A 197 0.25 -20.91 7.34
C PHE A 197 0.48 -21.78 8.59
N VAL A 198 1.03 -22.98 8.40
CA VAL A 198 1.39 -23.94 9.46
C VAL A 198 2.88 -23.81 9.81
N ARG A 199 3.18 -23.65 11.10
CA ARG A 199 4.53 -23.44 11.63
C ARG A 199 5.18 -24.77 12.04
N ASN A 200 6.50 -24.86 11.89
CA ASN A 200 7.31 -26.00 12.31
C ASN A 200 8.30 -25.58 13.43
N LYS A 201 9.21 -26.48 13.85
CA LYS A 201 10.20 -26.22 14.91
C LYS A 201 11.31 -25.25 14.48
N GLU A 202 11.62 -25.17 13.18
CA GLU A 202 12.69 -24.32 12.62
C GLU A 202 12.51 -22.84 13.00
N PHE A 203 11.25 -22.39 13.15
CA PHE A 203 10.91 -21.03 13.54
C PHE A 203 11.58 -20.62 14.86
N LYS A 204 11.39 -21.43 15.92
CA LYS A 204 11.95 -21.13 17.24
C LYS A 204 13.48 -21.28 17.25
N GLU A 205 13.98 -22.33 16.59
CA GLU A 205 15.42 -22.58 16.45
C GLU A 205 16.15 -21.48 15.67
N ALA A 206 15.48 -20.84 14.71
CA ALA A 206 15.99 -19.67 14.01
C ALA A 206 15.94 -18.42 14.89
N ALA A 207 14.82 -18.13 15.55
CA ALA A 207 14.69 -16.98 16.45
C ALA A 207 15.77 -16.94 17.55
N ASP A 208 16.13 -18.10 18.10
CA ASP A 208 17.17 -18.22 19.14
C ASP A 208 18.60 -17.96 18.61
N LYS A 209 18.82 -18.04 17.29
CA LYS A 209 20.11 -17.70 16.64
C LYS A 209 20.24 -16.21 16.30
N ILE A 210 19.13 -15.48 16.20
CA ILE A 210 19.13 -14.06 15.84
C ILE A 210 19.43 -13.23 17.09
N GLN A 211 20.60 -12.59 17.12
CA GLN A 211 21.13 -11.87 18.29
C GLN A 211 21.61 -10.46 17.93
N GLY A 212 21.84 -9.63 18.96
CA GLY A 212 22.38 -8.28 18.79
C GLY A 212 21.47 -7.34 17.98
N PRO A 213 22.03 -6.33 17.28
CA PRO A 213 21.25 -5.33 16.55
C PRO A 213 20.29 -5.91 15.50
N LEU A 214 20.67 -7.01 14.84
CA LEU A 214 19.84 -7.68 13.85
C LEU A 214 18.55 -8.25 14.46
N ARG A 215 18.59 -8.69 15.73
CA ARG A 215 17.41 -9.16 16.45
C ARG A 215 16.40 -8.04 16.66
N ASP A 216 16.84 -6.85 17.02
CA ASP A 216 15.95 -5.73 17.29
C ASP A 216 15.34 -5.20 15.98
N ILE A 217 16.13 -5.15 14.90
CA ILE A 217 15.65 -4.85 13.54
C ILE A 217 14.60 -5.88 13.08
N PHE A 218 14.84 -7.18 13.30
CA PHE A 218 13.92 -8.24 12.88
C PHE A 218 12.65 -8.31 13.74
N VAL A 219 12.75 -7.99 15.03
CA VAL A 219 11.57 -7.81 15.90
C VAL A 219 10.74 -6.61 15.46
N GLU A 220 11.39 -5.48 15.11
CA GLU A 220 10.70 -4.31 14.55
C GLU A 220 9.99 -4.68 13.23
N PHE A 221 10.62 -5.48 12.37
CA PHE A 221 10.01 -6.03 11.16
C PHE A 221 8.69 -6.74 11.48
N LEU A 222 8.71 -7.72 12.38
CA LEU A 222 7.53 -8.50 12.73
C LEU A 222 6.43 -7.68 13.43
N GLU A 223 6.78 -6.76 14.35
CA GLU A 223 5.79 -5.89 15.02
C GLU A 223 5.06 -5.00 14.02
N ARG A 224 5.81 -4.44 13.07
CA ARG A 224 5.30 -3.44 12.15
C ARG A 224 4.50 -4.03 11.01
N SER A 225 4.94 -5.14 10.43
CA SER A 225 4.11 -5.91 9.50
C SER A 225 2.88 -6.45 10.22
N CYS A 226 2.98 -6.97 11.45
CA CYS A 226 1.78 -7.45 12.16
C CYS A 226 0.74 -6.33 12.40
N THR A 227 1.20 -5.11 12.70
CA THR A 227 0.32 -3.94 12.89
C THR A 227 -0.26 -3.45 11.55
N ALA A 228 0.45 -3.69 10.44
CA ALA A 228 0.05 -3.38 9.07
C ALA A 228 -1.16 -4.21 8.63
N GLU A 229 -1.01 -5.54 8.56
CA GLU A 229 -2.06 -6.44 8.06
C GLU A 229 -3.30 -6.35 8.98
N PHE A 230 -3.08 -6.20 10.29
CA PHE A 230 -4.17 -6.00 11.24
C PHE A 230 -4.94 -4.68 11.03
N SER A 231 -4.33 -3.66 10.40
CA SER A 231 -5.01 -2.43 9.99
C SER A 231 -5.92 -2.66 8.78
N GLY A 232 -5.43 -3.39 7.77
CA GLY A 232 -6.20 -3.80 6.59
C GLY A 232 -7.42 -4.63 6.98
N PHE A 233 -7.20 -5.67 7.79
CA PHE A 233 -8.25 -6.49 8.40
C PHE A 233 -9.42 -5.69 8.98
N LEU A 234 -9.13 -4.66 9.81
CA LEU A 234 -10.18 -3.87 10.46
C LEU A 234 -11.02 -3.08 9.46
N LEU A 235 -10.38 -2.49 8.45
CA LEU A 235 -11.04 -1.73 7.39
C LEU A 235 -11.92 -2.65 6.54
N TYR A 236 -11.37 -3.75 6.03
CA TYR A 236 -12.07 -4.67 5.13
C TYR A 236 -13.23 -5.38 5.83
N LYS A 237 -13.06 -5.74 7.11
CA LYS A 237 -14.13 -6.33 7.92
C LYS A 237 -15.32 -5.38 8.11
N GLU A 238 -15.08 -4.09 8.33
CA GLU A 238 -16.18 -3.11 8.43
C GLU A 238 -16.82 -2.85 7.05
N LEU A 239 -16.04 -2.81 5.96
CA LEU A 239 -16.58 -2.70 4.59
C LEU A 239 -17.48 -3.88 4.22
N GLY A 240 -17.03 -5.12 4.45
CA GLY A 240 -17.84 -6.32 4.22
C GLY A 240 -19.10 -6.37 5.09
N ARG A 241 -19.07 -5.78 6.30
CA ARG A 241 -20.27 -5.65 7.14
C ARG A 241 -21.26 -4.60 6.61
N ARG A 242 -20.76 -3.48 6.08
CA ARG A 242 -21.59 -2.37 5.55
C ARG A 242 -22.28 -2.76 4.25
N LEU A 243 -21.51 -3.21 3.26
CA LEU A 243 -21.98 -3.48 1.91
C LEU A 243 -22.93 -4.68 1.79
N LYS A 244 -23.06 -5.51 2.84
CA LYS A 244 -23.82 -6.78 2.81
C LYS A 244 -25.27 -6.66 2.32
N LYS A 245 -25.90 -5.49 2.44
CA LYS A 245 -27.28 -5.24 1.96
C LYS A 245 -27.36 -4.68 0.54
N THR A 246 -26.36 -3.91 0.13
CA THR A 246 -26.35 -3.08 -1.10
C THR A 246 -25.51 -3.68 -2.22
N ASN A 247 -24.52 -4.51 -1.88
CA ASN A 247 -23.78 -5.36 -2.80
C ASN A 247 -23.23 -6.60 -2.06
N PRO A 248 -24.00 -7.71 -1.99
CA PRO A 248 -23.60 -8.88 -1.23
C PRO A 248 -22.34 -9.58 -1.76
N VAL A 249 -22.05 -9.48 -3.07
CA VAL A 249 -20.85 -10.06 -3.69
C VAL A 249 -19.59 -9.31 -3.26
N VAL A 250 -19.55 -7.99 -3.46
CA VAL A 250 -18.42 -7.15 -3.02
C VAL A 250 -18.25 -7.22 -1.51
N ALA A 251 -19.35 -7.31 -0.74
CA ALA A 251 -19.30 -7.51 0.70
C ALA A 251 -18.66 -8.85 1.12
N GLU A 252 -18.94 -9.93 0.38
CA GLU A 252 -18.35 -11.24 0.64
C GLU A 252 -16.86 -11.26 0.27
N ILE A 253 -16.45 -10.62 -0.83
CA ILE A 253 -15.03 -10.45 -1.18
C ILE A 253 -14.28 -9.70 -0.07
N PHE A 254 -14.79 -8.55 0.40
CA PHE A 254 -14.17 -7.83 1.54
C PHE A 254 -14.10 -8.68 2.82
N ALA A 255 -15.09 -9.55 3.07
CA ALA A 255 -15.06 -10.46 4.21
C ALA A 255 -13.96 -11.54 4.07
N LEU A 256 -13.78 -12.10 2.86
CA LEU A 256 -12.73 -13.10 2.55
C LEU A 256 -11.33 -12.47 2.54
N MET A 257 -11.19 -11.26 2.00
CA MET A 257 -9.95 -10.48 2.10
C MET A 257 -9.59 -10.19 3.57
N SER A 258 -10.59 -9.88 4.43
CA SER A 258 -10.36 -9.73 5.87
C SER A 258 -9.98 -11.04 6.59
N ARG A 259 -10.35 -12.22 6.06
CA ARG A 259 -9.87 -13.52 6.57
C ARG A 259 -8.38 -13.68 6.31
N ASP A 260 -7.92 -13.28 5.13
CA ASP A 260 -6.53 -13.41 4.70
C ASP A 260 -5.64 -12.47 5.54
N GLU A 261 -6.01 -11.20 5.65
CA GLU A 261 -5.35 -10.22 6.52
C GLU A 261 -5.27 -10.65 8.00
N ALA A 262 -6.34 -11.25 8.53
CA ALA A 262 -6.33 -11.78 9.89
C ALA A 262 -5.39 -12.99 10.05
N ARG A 263 -5.24 -13.80 9.00
CA ARG A 263 -4.33 -14.96 8.93
C ARG A 263 -2.88 -14.47 8.89
N HIS A 264 -2.60 -13.48 8.04
CA HIS A 264 -1.33 -12.78 7.89
C HIS A 264 -0.85 -12.14 9.20
N ALA A 265 -1.67 -11.24 9.78
CA ALA A 265 -1.42 -10.63 11.09
C ALA A 265 -1.21 -11.68 12.19
N GLY A 266 -2.04 -12.73 12.21
CA GLY A 266 -1.95 -13.82 13.17
C GLY A 266 -0.66 -14.63 13.03
N PHE A 267 -0.14 -14.80 11.82
CA PHE A 267 1.12 -15.51 11.55
C PHE A 267 2.33 -14.69 12.00
N LEU A 268 2.34 -13.37 11.73
CA LEU A 268 3.38 -12.45 12.20
C LEU A 268 3.41 -12.33 13.73
N ASN A 269 2.24 -12.23 14.39
CA ASN A 269 2.16 -12.19 15.85
C ASN A 269 2.62 -13.51 16.51
N LYS A 270 2.35 -14.65 15.86
CA LYS A 270 2.94 -15.94 16.25
C LYS A 270 4.46 -15.92 16.09
N GLY A 271 4.98 -15.26 15.06
CA GLY A 271 6.42 -15.06 14.87
C GLY A 271 7.07 -14.29 16.02
N LEU A 272 6.46 -13.17 16.46
CA LEU A 272 6.93 -12.42 17.65
C LEU A 272 7.03 -13.29 18.91
N SER A 273 6.17 -14.30 19.05
CA SER A 273 6.14 -15.18 20.22
C SER A 273 7.43 -15.99 20.39
N ASP A 274 8.16 -16.28 19.30
CA ASP A 274 9.44 -16.97 19.38
C ASP A 274 10.53 -16.10 20.03
N PHE A 275 10.43 -14.78 19.84
CA PHE A 275 11.28 -13.77 20.48
C PHE A 275 10.81 -13.42 21.90
N ASN A 276 9.81 -14.14 22.43
CA ASN A 276 9.11 -13.92 23.70
C ASN A 276 8.31 -12.59 23.74
N LEU A 277 7.79 -12.16 22.59
CA LEU A 277 6.99 -10.94 22.43
C LEU A 277 5.60 -11.28 21.87
N ALA A 278 4.61 -10.43 22.14
CA ALA A 278 3.28 -10.58 21.55
C ALA A 278 2.57 -9.22 21.49
N LEU A 279 1.90 -8.95 20.38
CA LEU A 279 1.01 -7.81 20.25
C LEU A 279 -0.39 -8.18 20.74
N ASP A 280 -0.91 -7.41 21.69
CA ASP A 280 -2.32 -7.41 22.04
C ASP A 280 -3.09 -6.60 20.99
N LEU A 281 -3.46 -7.31 19.90
CA LEU A 281 -4.24 -6.75 18.80
C LEU A 281 -5.57 -6.16 19.29
N GLY A 282 -6.19 -6.77 20.31
CA GLY A 282 -7.42 -6.28 20.94
C GLY A 282 -7.23 -4.94 21.67
N PHE A 283 -6.11 -4.75 22.36
CA PHE A 283 -5.71 -3.46 22.93
C PHE A 283 -5.42 -2.43 21.85
N LEU A 284 -4.71 -2.80 20.77
CA LEU A 284 -4.41 -1.88 19.67
C LEU A 284 -5.69 -1.25 19.09
N THR A 285 -6.76 -2.02 18.86
CA THR A 285 -8.04 -1.49 18.32
C THR A 285 -8.65 -0.35 19.14
N LYS A 286 -8.40 -0.34 20.45
CA LYS A 286 -8.94 0.61 21.43
C LYS A 286 -7.99 1.78 21.72
N ALA A 287 -6.69 1.56 21.57
CA ALA A 287 -5.65 2.51 21.95
C ALA A 287 -5.14 3.38 20.78
N ARG A 288 -5.17 2.86 19.55
CA ARG A 288 -4.72 3.60 18.35
C ARG A 288 -5.80 4.58 17.87
N LYS A 289 -5.36 5.73 17.38
CA LYS A 289 -6.23 6.70 16.69
C LYS A 289 -6.45 6.26 15.25
N TYR A 290 -7.69 6.30 14.79
CA TYR A 290 -8.05 6.07 13.40
C TYR A 290 -7.79 7.33 12.57
N THR A 291 -7.24 7.15 11.38
CA THR A 291 -6.95 8.21 10.40
C THR A 291 -7.97 8.09 9.27
N PHE A 292 -8.71 9.17 9.03
CA PHE A 292 -9.76 9.19 8.00
C PHE A 292 -9.20 9.37 6.59
N PHE A 293 -9.70 8.59 5.64
CA PHE A 293 -9.46 8.75 4.21
C PHE A 293 -10.74 8.72 3.40
N LYS A 294 -10.79 9.57 2.36
CA LYS A 294 -11.85 9.51 1.37
C LYS A 294 -11.70 8.25 0.49
N PRO A 295 -12.81 7.57 0.14
CA PRO A 295 -12.84 6.35 -0.67
C PRO A 295 -11.91 6.37 -1.90
N LYS A 296 -11.99 7.46 -2.70
CA LYS A 296 -11.12 7.66 -3.87
C LYS A 296 -9.64 7.38 -3.58
N PHE A 297 -9.13 7.84 -2.44
CA PHE A 297 -7.72 7.70 -2.09
C PHE A 297 -7.38 6.28 -1.64
N ILE A 298 -8.31 5.61 -0.95
CA ILE A 298 -8.17 4.21 -0.53
C ILE A 298 -7.98 3.31 -1.76
N PHE A 299 -8.74 3.52 -2.85
CA PHE A 299 -8.58 2.68 -4.03
C PHE A 299 -7.18 2.78 -4.67
N TYR A 300 -6.66 3.99 -4.92
CA TYR A 300 -5.30 4.13 -5.48
C TYR A 300 -4.24 3.55 -4.55
N ALA A 301 -4.32 3.89 -3.26
CA ALA A 301 -3.24 3.58 -2.33
C ALA A 301 -3.25 2.12 -1.88
N THR A 302 -4.42 1.50 -1.72
CA THR A 302 -4.51 0.08 -1.41
C THR A 302 -4.08 -0.73 -2.63
N TYR A 303 -4.58 -0.42 -3.84
CA TYR A 303 -4.06 -1.05 -5.07
C TYR A 303 -2.53 -0.98 -5.18
N LEU A 304 -1.94 0.17 -4.84
CA LEU A 304 -0.48 0.33 -4.80
C LEU A 304 0.19 -0.44 -3.64
N SER A 305 -0.41 -0.53 -2.45
CA SER A 305 0.15 -1.32 -1.34
C SER A 305 0.16 -2.81 -1.66
N GLU A 306 -0.92 -3.34 -2.22
CA GLU A 306 -1.01 -4.73 -2.67
C GLU A 306 0.09 -5.05 -3.70
N LYS A 307 0.20 -4.23 -4.76
CA LYS A 307 1.16 -4.49 -5.84
C LYS A 307 2.61 -4.26 -5.40
N ILE A 308 2.92 -3.30 -4.53
CA ILE A 308 4.29 -3.14 -4.03
C ILE A 308 4.66 -4.18 -2.97
N GLY A 309 3.70 -4.61 -2.14
CA GLY A 309 3.85 -5.73 -1.20
C GLY A 309 4.21 -7.01 -1.93
N TYR A 310 3.44 -7.35 -2.98
CA TYR A 310 3.74 -8.46 -3.89
C TYR A 310 5.20 -8.44 -4.38
N TRP A 311 5.64 -7.33 -5.00
CA TRP A 311 6.97 -7.22 -5.60
C TRP A 311 8.10 -7.30 -4.57
N ARG A 312 7.91 -6.74 -3.36
CA ARG A 312 8.87 -6.87 -2.25
C ARG A 312 9.00 -8.32 -1.79
N TYR A 313 7.87 -8.96 -1.51
CA TYR A 313 7.83 -10.32 -0.97
C TYR A 313 8.37 -11.36 -1.96
N ILE A 314 8.01 -11.28 -3.25
CA ILE A 314 8.52 -12.21 -4.26
C ILE A 314 10.01 -12.01 -4.55
N THR A 315 10.51 -10.77 -4.53
CA THR A 315 11.94 -10.47 -4.73
C THR A 315 12.78 -11.02 -3.57
N ILE A 316 12.37 -10.76 -2.33
CA ILE A 316 13.03 -11.32 -1.14
C ILE A 316 12.99 -12.85 -1.15
N TYR A 317 11.85 -13.45 -1.50
CA TYR A 317 11.73 -14.91 -1.57
C TYR A 317 12.68 -15.53 -2.61
N ARG A 318 12.73 -14.99 -3.83
CA ARG A 318 13.61 -15.50 -4.90
C ARG A 318 15.08 -15.39 -4.52
N HIS A 319 15.50 -14.23 -4.03
CA HIS A 319 16.86 -14.01 -3.53
C HIS A 319 17.25 -15.00 -2.43
N LEU A 320 16.40 -15.21 -1.42
CA LEU A 320 16.67 -16.13 -0.31
C LEU A 320 16.50 -17.63 -0.66
N LYS A 321 15.92 -17.93 -1.82
CA LYS A 321 15.86 -19.28 -2.40
C LYS A 321 17.15 -19.61 -3.17
N GLU A 322 17.72 -18.61 -3.83
CA GLU A 322 19.00 -18.71 -4.55
C GLU A 322 20.21 -18.62 -3.62
N ASN A 323 20.09 -17.88 -2.50
CA ASN A 323 21.15 -17.69 -1.50
C ASN A 323 20.68 -18.10 -0.07
N PRO A 324 20.53 -19.43 0.21
CA PRO A 324 19.95 -19.92 1.47
C PRO A 324 20.75 -19.58 2.73
N GLU A 325 22.02 -19.19 2.61
CA GLU A 325 22.87 -18.75 3.73
C GLU A 325 22.38 -17.44 4.38
N TYR A 326 21.66 -16.61 3.64
CA TYR A 326 21.03 -15.38 4.14
C TYR A 326 19.62 -15.61 4.73
N GLN A 327 19.15 -16.85 4.76
CA GLN A 327 17.81 -17.23 5.26
C GLN A 327 17.73 -17.14 6.80
N LEU A 328 17.63 -15.91 7.31
CA LEU A 328 17.64 -15.57 8.73
C LEU A 328 16.54 -16.28 9.54
N TYR A 329 15.34 -16.41 8.97
CA TYR A 329 14.15 -16.88 9.67
C TYR A 329 13.12 -17.50 8.71
N PRO A 330 12.44 -18.61 9.05
CA PRO A 330 11.61 -19.36 8.09
C PRO A 330 10.42 -18.60 7.48
N ILE A 331 10.04 -17.42 7.98
CA ILE A 331 8.89 -16.66 7.46
C ILE A 331 8.99 -16.38 5.95
N PHE A 332 10.19 -16.11 5.44
CA PHE A 332 10.40 -15.80 4.04
C PHE A 332 10.06 -16.99 3.11
N LYS A 333 10.16 -18.23 3.60
CA LYS A 333 9.71 -19.44 2.86
C LYS A 333 8.21 -19.43 2.54
N TYR A 334 7.41 -18.62 3.25
CA TYR A 334 5.96 -18.56 3.11
C TYR A 334 5.52 -17.45 2.14
N PHE A 335 6.44 -16.58 1.71
CA PHE A 335 6.15 -15.38 0.92
C PHE A 335 5.64 -15.67 -0.51
N GLU A 336 6.06 -16.78 -1.13
CA GLU A 336 5.61 -17.15 -2.49
C GLU A 336 4.10 -17.36 -2.60
N ASN A 337 3.49 -17.99 -1.59
CA ASN A 337 2.05 -18.20 -1.52
C ASN A 337 1.34 -16.98 -0.91
N TRP A 338 1.95 -16.33 0.09
CA TRP A 338 1.43 -15.08 0.66
C TRP A 338 1.24 -14.03 -0.43
N CYS A 339 2.24 -13.79 -1.29
CA CYS A 339 2.13 -12.79 -2.35
C CYS A 339 1.00 -13.09 -3.35
N GLN A 340 0.53 -14.33 -3.47
CA GLN A 340 -0.67 -14.62 -4.26
C GLN A 340 -1.96 -14.10 -3.61
N ASP A 341 -2.03 -14.00 -2.28
CA ASP A 341 -3.12 -13.28 -1.59
C ASP A 341 -3.07 -11.80 -1.98
N GLU A 342 -1.94 -11.12 -1.76
CA GLU A 342 -1.71 -9.72 -2.16
C GLU A 342 -2.04 -9.48 -3.65
N ASN A 343 -1.67 -10.40 -4.54
CA ASN A 343 -1.98 -10.24 -5.95
C ASN A 343 -3.51 -10.28 -6.21
N ARG A 344 -4.24 -11.25 -5.61
CA ARG A 344 -5.71 -11.34 -5.67
C ARG A 344 -6.38 -10.11 -5.06
N HIS A 345 -5.85 -9.59 -3.95
CA HIS A 345 -6.33 -8.38 -3.30
C HIS A 345 -6.16 -7.18 -4.24
N GLY A 346 -4.98 -7.06 -4.87
CA GLY A 346 -4.71 -6.04 -5.88
C GLY A 346 -5.56 -6.16 -7.15
N ASP A 347 -5.91 -7.38 -7.57
CA ASP A 347 -6.78 -7.63 -8.73
C ASP A 347 -8.25 -7.26 -8.43
N PHE A 348 -8.72 -7.51 -7.19
CA PHE A 348 -9.99 -6.97 -6.71
C PHE A 348 -9.98 -5.44 -6.66
N PHE A 349 -8.94 -4.80 -6.12
CA PHE A 349 -8.83 -3.33 -6.13
C PHE A 349 -8.72 -2.73 -7.54
N SER A 350 -8.13 -3.45 -8.49
CA SER A 350 -8.18 -3.12 -9.93
C SER A 350 -9.63 -3.11 -10.44
N ALA A 351 -10.43 -4.14 -10.16
CA ALA A 351 -11.85 -4.18 -10.52
C ALA A 351 -12.66 -3.04 -9.86
N LEU A 352 -12.37 -2.71 -8.59
CA LEU A 352 -12.98 -1.56 -7.89
C LEU A 352 -12.63 -0.22 -8.56
N LEU A 353 -11.39 -0.06 -9.07
CA LEU A 353 -10.97 1.12 -9.85
C LEU A 353 -11.65 1.17 -11.22
N LYS A 354 -11.71 0.06 -11.96
CA LYS A 354 -12.39 -0.05 -13.27
C LYS A 354 -13.88 0.27 -13.17
N ALA A 355 -14.55 -0.18 -12.10
CA ALA A 355 -15.94 0.13 -11.79
C ALA A 355 -16.23 1.63 -11.53
N GLN A 356 -15.19 2.45 -11.40
CA GLN A 356 -15.28 3.88 -11.12
C GLN A 356 -14.48 4.70 -12.16
N PRO A 357 -14.97 4.83 -13.42
CA PRO A 357 -14.21 5.45 -14.52
C PRO A 357 -13.70 6.87 -14.23
N GLN A 358 -14.33 7.62 -13.33
CA GLN A 358 -13.86 8.93 -12.84
C GLN A 358 -12.56 8.88 -12.01
N PHE A 359 -12.03 7.69 -11.74
CA PHE A 359 -10.72 7.47 -11.11
C PHE A 359 -9.65 7.03 -12.12
N LEU A 360 -10.00 6.75 -13.38
CA LEU A 360 -9.06 6.33 -14.43
C LEU A 360 -9.10 7.20 -15.70
N ASN A 361 -10.23 7.81 -16.06
CA ASN A 361 -10.42 8.33 -17.42
C ASN A 361 -10.26 9.86 -17.57
N ASP A 362 -10.07 10.63 -16.49
CA ASP A 362 -9.94 12.09 -16.55
C ASP A 362 -8.50 12.60 -16.32
N TRP A 363 -8.24 13.85 -16.69
CA TRP A 363 -6.91 14.45 -16.49
C TRP A 363 -6.53 14.53 -15.00
N LYS A 364 -7.51 14.58 -14.09
CA LYS A 364 -7.28 14.53 -12.64
C LYS A 364 -6.81 13.13 -12.23
N ALA A 365 -7.32 12.06 -12.81
CA ALA A 365 -6.89 10.69 -12.59
C ALA A 365 -5.43 10.49 -12.98
N LYS A 366 -4.95 11.10 -14.07
CA LYS A 366 -3.52 11.13 -14.41
C LYS A 366 -2.67 11.79 -13.31
N LEU A 367 -3.10 12.95 -12.81
CA LEU A 367 -2.41 13.62 -11.70
C LEU A 367 -2.44 12.81 -10.41
N TRP A 368 -3.59 12.26 -10.03
CA TRP A 368 -3.73 11.44 -8.83
C TRP A 368 -2.88 10.17 -8.92
N SER A 369 -2.96 9.40 -10.02
CA SER A 369 -2.19 8.18 -10.20
C SER A 369 -0.68 8.42 -10.03
N ARG A 370 -0.15 9.46 -10.68
CA ARG A 370 1.26 9.88 -10.55
C ARG A 370 1.60 10.34 -9.12
N PHE A 371 0.70 11.05 -8.45
CA PHE A 371 0.88 11.50 -7.06
C PHE A 371 0.92 10.32 -6.09
N PHE A 372 0.01 9.35 -6.25
CA PHE A 372 -0.05 8.15 -5.43
C PHE A 372 1.20 7.28 -5.68
N CYS A 373 1.60 7.05 -6.94
CA CYS A 373 2.86 6.36 -7.28
C CYS A 373 4.08 7.04 -6.65
N LEU A 374 4.25 8.36 -6.82
CA LEU A 374 5.40 9.09 -6.27
C LEU A 374 5.45 8.98 -4.74
N SER A 375 4.29 9.12 -4.10
CA SER A 375 4.19 9.07 -2.64
C SER A 375 4.58 7.70 -2.09
N VAL A 376 4.28 6.60 -2.80
CA VAL A 376 4.75 5.25 -2.46
C VAL A 376 6.24 5.11 -2.66
N TYR A 377 6.74 5.40 -3.87
CA TYR A 377 8.12 5.10 -4.23
C TYR A 377 9.12 5.90 -3.39
N VAL A 378 8.86 7.21 -3.22
CA VAL A 378 9.69 8.06 -2.35
C VAL A 378 9.62 7.60 -0.90
N THR A 379 8.43 7.23 -0.40
CA THR A 379 8.28 6.69 0.94
C THR A 379 9.12 5.45 1.15
N MET A 380 8.99 4.47 0.25
CA MET A 380 9.66 3.19 0.36
C MET A 380 11.17 3.42 0.35
N TYR A 381 11.70 4.11 -0.67
CA TYR A 381 13.12 4.40 -0.82
C TYR A 381 13.71 5.16 0.37
N LEU A 382 13.04 6.23 0.84
CA LEU A 382 13.50 6.99 2.01
C LEU A 382 13.44 6.19 3.30
N ASN A 383 12.46 5.30 3.42
CA ASN A 383 12.32 4.44 4.59
C ASN A 383 13.37 3.35 4.57
N ASP A 384 13.50 2.58 3.49
CA ASP A 384 14.35 1.40 3.43
C ASP A 384 15.84 1.78 3.45
N CYS A 385 16.24 2.92 2.85
CA CYS A 385 17.57 3.52 3.06
C CYS A 385 17.88 3.89 4.54
N GLN A 386 16.89 4.01 5.43
CA GLN A 386 17.14 4.15 6.88
C GLN A 386 17.31 2.80 7.61
N ARG A 387 17.11 1.66 6.93
CA ARG A 387 17.28 0.29 7.45
C ARG A 387 18.09 -0.59 6.47
N THR A 388 19.12 -0.02 5.86
CA THR A 388 20.08 -0.74 5.01
C THR A 388 20.58 -2.03 5.68
N ALA A 389 20.86 -1.97 6.99
CA ALA A 389 21.29 -3.11 7.80
C ALA A 389 20.31 -4.31 7.86
N PHE A 390 19.02 -4.12 7.56
CA PHE A 390 18.08 -5.24 7.37
C PHE A 390 18.36 -5.97 6.06
N TYR A 391 18.42 -5.23 4.96
CA TYR A 391 18.62 -5.74 3.61
C TYR A 391 20.03 -6.35 3.45
N GLU A 392 21.06 -5.66 3.92
CA GLU A 392 22.44 -6.17 4.00
C GLU A 392 22.50 -7.46 4.84
N GLY A 393 21.73 -7.52 5.95
CA GLY A 393 21.62 -8.70 6.80
C GLY A 393 20.98 -9.92 6.13
N ILE A 394 20.24 -9.71 5.03
CA ILE A 394 19.71 -10.77 4.15
C ILE A 394 20.40 -10.79 2.77
N GLY A 395 21.57 -10.17 2.62
CA GLY A 395 22.40 -10.25 1.41
C GLY A 395 21.92 -9.39 0.23
N LEU A 396 21.09 -8.38 0.46
CA LEU A 396 20.57 -7.46 -0.57
C LEU A 396 21.23 -6.08 -0.48
N ASP A 397 21.57 -5.49 -1.63
CA ASP A 397 21.74 -4.03 -1.71
C ASP A 397 20.36 -3.36 -1.64
N THR A 398 20.21 -2.39 -0.74
CA THR A 398 18.91 -1.75 -0.48
C THR A 398 18.41 -0.92 -1.66
N LYS A 399 19.30 -0.20 -2.34
CA LYS A 399 18.92 0.74 -3.40
C LYS A 399 18.60 0.01 -4.70
N GLU A 400 19.34 -1.05 -5.00
CA GLU A 400 19.05 -1.91 -6.15
C GLU A 400 17.76 -2.70 -5.93
N PHE A 401 17.54 -3.23 -4.71
CA PHE A 401 16.27 -3.84 -4.31
C PHE A 401 15.09 -2.87 -4.45
N ASP A 402 15.20 -1.67 -3.87
CA ASP A 402 14.12 -0.68 -3.93
C ASP A 402 13.82 -0.24 -5.36
N MET A 403 14.85 0.01 -6.18
CA MET A 403 14.67 0.39 -7.58
C MET A 403 14.01 -0.74 -8.40
N HIS A 404 14.41 -1.99 -8.20
CA HIS A 404 13.74 -3.14 -8.85
C HIS A 404 12.25 -3.19 -8.50
N VAL A 405 11.93 -3.10 -7.20
CA VAL A 405 10.54 -3.09 -6.70
C VAL A 405 9.74 -1.91 -7.24
N ILE A 406 10.33 -0.71 -7.30
CA ILE A 406 9.69 0.49 -7.88
C ILE A 406 9.39 0.28 -9.36
N ILE A 407 10.36 -0.22 -10.15
CA ILE A 407 10.22 -0.43 -11.59
C ILE A 407 9.10 -1.44 -11.87
N GLU A 408 9.11 -2.60 -11.22
CA GLU A 408 8.10 -3.64 -11.45
C GLU A 408 6.69 -3.23 -10.95
N THR A 409 6.61 -2.50 -9.84
CA THR A 409 5.35 -1.90 -9.38
C THR A 409 4.84 -0.87 -10.39
N ASN A 410 5.72 -0.05 -10.97
CA ASN A 410 5.34 0.97 -11.95
C ASN A 410 4.87 0.34 -13.27
N ARG A 411 5.56 -0.71 -13.76
CA ARG A 411 5.15 -1.53 -14.91
C ARG A 411 3.79 -2.21 -14.67
N THR A 412 3.54 -2.70 -13.46
CA THR A 412 2.26 -3.33 -13.08
C THR A 412 1.13 -2.30 -13.03
N THR A 413 1.36 -1.15 -12.40
CA THR A 413 0.34 -0.10 -12.22
C THR A 413 -0.01 0.62 -13.53
N ALA A 414 0.92 0.71 -14.48
CA ALA A 414 0.69 1.23 -15.83
C ALA A 414 -0.41 0.49 -16.60
N ARG A 415 -0.70 -0.79 -16.26
CA ARG A 415 -1.79 -1.58 -16.86
C ARG A 415 -3.19 -1.09 -16.49
N ILE A 416 -3.32 -0.19 -15.52
CA ILE A 416 -4.61 0.33 -15.02
C ILE A 416 -4.60 1.86 -14.98
N PHE A 417 -3.55 2.46 -14.42
CA PHE A 417 -3.46 3.90 -14.27
C PHE A 417 -3.24 4.61 -15.62
N PRO A 418 -3.95 5.72 -15.89
CA PRO A 418 -3.87 6.42 -17.18
C PRO A 418 -2.54 7.14 -17.43
N ALA A 419 -1.71 7.30 -16.40
CA ALA A 419 -0.35 7.78 -16.51
C ALA A 419 0.45 7.36 -15.28
N VAL A 420 1.70 6.99 -15.47
CA VAL A 420 2.66 6.64 -14.41
C VAL A 420 3.90 7.54 -14.48
N LEU A 421 4.82 7.35 -13.54
CA LEU A 421 6.10 8.04 -13.52
C LEU A 421 7.09 7.36 -14.48
N ASP A 422 7.99 8.14 -15.06
CA ASP A 422 9.15 7.63 -15.79
C ASP A 422 10.25 7.24 -14.78
N VAL A 423 10.08 6.08 -14.12
CA VAL A 423 10.94 5.62 -13.01
C VAL A 423 12.24 4.95 -13.48
N GLU A 424 12.28 4.47 -14.72
CA GLU A 424 13.47 3.86 -15.34
C GLU A 424 14.46 4.93 -15.83
N ASN A 425 14.03 6.19 -15.90
CA ASN A 425 14.89 7.34 -16.16
C ASN A 425 15.93 7.52 -15.04
N PRO A 426 17.25 7.58 -15.35
CA PRO A 426 18.28 7.79 -14.34
C PRO A 426 18.09 9.05 -13.49
N GLU A 427 17.43 10.08 -14.02
CA GLU A 427 17.06 11.28 -13.26
C GLU A 427 16.09 11.00 -12.11
N PHE A 428 15.23 9.99 -12.23
CA PHE A 428 14.31 9.62 -11.14
C PHE A 428 15.07 9.06 -9.95
N LYS A 429 15.96 8.07 -10.18
CA LYS A 429 16.84 7.53 -9.13
C LYS A 429 17.74 8.62 -8.54
N ARG A 430 18.33 9.49 -9.37
CA ARG A 430 19.16 10.62 -8.90
C ARG A 430 18.39 11.56 -7.95
N LYS A 431 17.10 11.81 -8.21
CA LYS A 431 16.23 12.58 -7.31
C LYS A 431 15.95 11.83 -6.01
N LEU A 432 15.62 10.54 -6.07
CA LEU A 432 15.43 9.71 -4.88
C LEU A 432 16.67 9.70 -3.98
N ASP A 433 17.85 9.47 -4.55
CA ASP A 433 19.13 9.53 -3.83
C ASP A 433 19.36 10.91 -3.19
N ARG A 434 19.02 12.00 -3.89
CA ARG A 434 19.11 13.35 -3.32
C ARG A 434 18.09 13.59 -2.19
N MET A 435 16.89 13.02 -2.28
CA MET A 435 15.92 13.07 -1.18
C MET A 435 16.44 12.32 0.05
N VAL A 436 17.15 11.20 -0.09
CA VAL A 436 17.80 10.47 1.02
C VAL A 436 18.78 11.38 1.75
N GLU A 437 19.72 12.01 1.04
CA GLU A 437 20.70 12.92 1.65
C GLU A 437 20.04 14.10 2.41
N ILE A 438 18.93 14.62 1.89
CA ILE A 438 18.20 15.73 2.53
C ILE A 438 17.45 15.22 3.78
N ASN A 439 16.87 14.03 3.71
CA ASN A 439 16.18 13.37 4.82
C ASN A 439 17.14 13.03 5.96
N GLU A 440 18.34 12.53 5.67
CA GLU A 440 19.41 12.31 6.66
C GLU A 440 19.79 13.61 7.39
N LYS A 441 19.97 14.71 6.64
CA LYS A 441 20.25 16.04 7.21
C LYS A 441 19.09 16.55 8.08
N LEU A 442 17.84 16.30 7.68
CA LEU A 442 16.65 16.62 8.49
C LEU A 442 16.62 15.83 9.80
N MET A 443 16.97 14.54 9.77
CA MET A 443 17.04 13.69 10.96
C MET A 443 18.19 14.11 11.88
N ALA A 444 19.36 14.44 11.34
CA ALA A 444 20.50 14.95 12.11
C ALA A 444 20.16 16.27 12.84
N VAL A 445 19.47 17.21 12.19
CA VAL A 445 18.97 18.45 12.84
C VAL A 445 17.86 18.16 13.85
N GLY A 446 17.04 17.13 13.63
CA GLY A 446 16.06 16.66 14.61
C GLY A 446 16.72 16.14 15.89
N ASN A 447 17.84 15.44 15.75
CA ASN A 447 18.57 14.76 16.81
C ASN A 447 19.65 15.61 17.51
N SER A 448 19.97 16.82 17.02
CA SER A 448 20.97 17.70 17.66
C SER A 448 20.51 18.22 19.03
N ASP A 449 21.42 18.79 19.83
CA ASP A 449 21.07 19.46 21.10
C ASP A 449 20.63 20.93 20.92
N ASP A 450 20.39 21.37 19.68
CA ASP A 450 19.94 22.73 19.38
C ASP A 450 18.59 23.05 20.05
N ILE A 451 18.42 24.30 20.49
CA ILE A 451 17.11 24.79 20.96
C ILE A 451 16.05 24.70 19.84
N PRO A 452 14.76 24.46 20.14
CA PRO A 452 13.73 24.22 19.13
C PRO A 452 13.62 25.27 18.01
N MET A 453 13.81 26.56 18.34
CA MET A 453 13.82 27.64 17.35
C MET A 453 14.96 27.48 16.33
N VAL A 454 16.16 27.13 16.79
CA VAL A 454 17.33 26.91 15.92
C VAL A 454 17.15 25.65 15.09
N LYS A 455 16.60 24.56 15.65
CA LYS A 455 16.21 23.38 14.87
C LYS A 455 15.25 23.74 13.75
N ASN A 456 14.22 24.52 14.03
CA ASN A 456 13.22 24.90 13.02
C ASN A 456 13.84 25.78 11.92
N LEU A 457 14.69 26.75 12.27
CA LEU A 457 15.44 27.55 11.31
C LEU A 457 16.35 26.69 10.42
N LYS A 458 17.06 25.71 10.99
CA LYS A 458 17.89 24.74 10.24
C LYS A 458 17.05 23.78 9.36
N ARG A 459 15.84 23.41 9.78
CA ARG A 459 14.94 22.51 9.04
C ARG A 459 14.26 23.17 7.84
N ILE A 460 13.89 24.46 7.91
CA ILE A 460 13.19 25.18 6.82
C ILE A 460 13.87 25.00 5.44
N PRO A 461 15.18 25.28 5.23
CA PRO A 461 15.81 25.14 3.92
C PRO A 461 15.88 23.68 3.46
N LEU A 462 16.02 22.73 4.38
CA LEU A 462 16.03 21.29 4.06
C LEU A 462 14.64 20.78 3.67
N ILE A 463 13.58 21.23 4.35
CA ILE A 463 12.19 20.93 3.97
C ILE A 463 11.87 21.53 2.60
N ALA A 464 12.32 22.77 2.33
CA ALA A 464 12.16 23.41 1.03
C ALA A 464 12.90 22.64 -0.08
N ALA A 465 14.13 22.17 0.19
CA ALA A 465 14.87 21.33 -0.75
C ALA A 465 14.18 19.98 -1.02
N LEU A 466 13.68 19.30 0.02
CA LEU A 466 12.93 18.04 -0.12
C LEU A 466 11.64 18.23 -0.93
N ALA A 467 10.88 19.29 -0.64
CA ALA A 467 9.69 19.66 -1.39
C ALA A 467 10.01 20.04 -2.85
N SER A 468 11.15 20.67 -3.10
CA SER A 468 11.64 20.98 -4.45
C SER A 468 11.97 19.71 -5.23
N GLU A 469 12.65 18.72 -4.65
CA GLU A 469 12.94 17.45 -5.34
C GLU A 469 11.66 16.63 -5.58
N LEU A 470 10.74 16.59 -4.60
CA LEU A 470 9.42 15.97 -4.75
C LEU A 470 8.63 16.59 -5.91
N LEU A 471 8.58 17.91 -5.98
CA LEU A 471 7.92 18.62 -7.07
C LEU A 471 8.63 18.39 -8.40
N ALA A 472 9.97 18.39 -8.44
CA ALA A 472 10.74 18.13 -9.64
C ALA A 472 10.52 16.71 -10.17
N ALA A 473 10.46 15.69 -9.29
CA ALA A 473 10.13 14.32 -9.66
C ALA A 473 8.68 14.20 -10.15
N TYR A 474 7.72 14.87 -9.51
CA TYR A 474 6.33 14.90 -9.94
C TYR A 474 6.11 15.64 -11.28
N LEU A 475 6.98 16.58 -11.64
CA LEU A 475 6.93 17.33 -12.89
C LEU A 475 7.74 16.68 -14.02
N MET A 476 8.43 15.55 -13.78
CA MET A 476 9.04 14.77 -14.86
C MET A 476 7.98 14.33 -15.89
N PRO A 477 8.31 14.26 -17.20
CA PRO A 477 7.39 13.76 -18.22
C PRO A 477 6.79 12.41 -17.81
N PRO A 478 5.45 12.25 -17.79
CA PRO A 478 4.83 10.96 -17.52
C PRO A 478 5.03 9.99 -18.67
N ILE A 479 4.96 8.70 -18.33
CA ILE A 479 4.60 7.66 -19.30
C ILE A 479 3.08 7.60 -19.32
N GLU A 480 2.49 7.83 -20.49
CA GLU A 480 1.05 7.68 -20.72
C GLU A 480 0.69 6.19 -20.81
N SER A 481 -0.38 5.78 -20.12
CA SER A 481 -0.69 4.35 -19.90
C SER A 481 -2.20 4.14 -19.67
N GLY A 482 -2.62 2.99 -19.15
CA GLY A 482 -4.02 2.68 -18.82
C GLY A 482 -4.42 1.25 -19.16
N SER A 483 -5.63 0.84 -18.78
CA SER A 483 -6.14 -0.48 -19.20
C SER A 483 -6.43 -0.47 -20.69
N VAL A 484 -5.66 -1.28 -21.42
CA VAL A 484 -5.80 -1.48 -22.86
C VAL A 484 -6.96 -2.43 -23.16
N ASP A 485 -8.13 -2.15 -22.61
CA ASP A 485 -9.39 -2.83 -22.95
C ASP A 485 -9.91 -2.37 -24.35
N PHE A 486 -9.08 -1.65 -25.12
CA PHE A 486 -9.39 -1.06 -26.44
C PHE A 486 -8.31 -1.26 -27.52
N ALA A 487 -7.30 -2.12 -27.31
CA ALA A 487 -6.43 -2.59 -28.39
C ALA A 487 -5.88 -3.99 -28.07
N GLU A 488 -5.77 -4.85 -29.09
CA GLU A 488 -5.15 -6.17 -29.00
C GLU A 488 -3.64 -6.01 -28.72
N PHE A 489 -3.28 -6.03 -27.44
CA PHE A 489 -1.88 -6.03 -27.01
C PHE A 489 -1.40 -7.46 -26.81
N GLU A 490 -0.70 -8.03 -27.79
CA GLU A 490 0.00 -9.30 -27.61
C GLU A 490 1.12 -9.14 -26.55
N PRO A 491 1.06 -9.87 -25.42
CA PRO A 491 2.12 -9.80 -24.43
C PRO A 491 3.33 -10.59 -24.93
N GLN A 492 4.37 -9.90 -25.40
CA GLN A 492 5.69 -10.51 -25.52
C GLN A 492 6.24 -10.81 -24.11
N LEU A 493 6.05 -12.06 -23.68
CA LEU A 493 6.70 -12.65 -22.51
C LEU A 493 8.21 -12.69 -22.76
N MET A 494 8.92 -11.68 -22.28
CA MET A 494 10.36 -11.75 -22.07
C MET A 494 10.59 -12.50 -20.75
N TYR A 495 11.13 -13.72 -20.87
CA TYR A 495 11.58 -14.56 -19.75
C TYR A 495 12.92 -14.09 -19.18
#